data_AF-A0A0S2UWM9-F1
#
_entry.id   AF-A0A0S2UWM9-F1
#
_cell.length_a   1.000
_cell.length_b   1.000
_cell.length_c   1.000
_cell.angle_alpha   90.00
_cell.angle_beta   90.00
_cell.angle_gamma   90.00
#
_symmetry.space_group_name_H-M   'P 1'
#
loop_
_entity.id
_entity.type
_entity.pdbx_description
1 polymer ?
#
loop_
_entity_poly.entity_id
_entity_poly.type
_entity_poly.pdbx_seq_one_letter_code
_entity_poly.pdbx_strand_id
1 'polypeptide(L)'
;MKHIFLKSLLASSVVLAMGCSSNGADAQKAAEMAAKQEGPRVAILTPTAIEASSHDGNGPDRLFDQDITTRWSANGDGEWAMFDYGSVHEFDAVRAAFSKGNERVTKFDVLVSVDGKTWSPVLEGQESSGRVVGLERFDFEPVKARYVKYVGHGNSSNDWNSVTEFAAVNCSLNSCPTSEVITDDVVKAEQAMIAQMAADAAAQKEARKDLRKGNFGAPAVYPCDTTVKCDTRSALSAPTGLPATPKAGNKPSQNFDLTEWYLSQPFDHDGNGRPDDVSEWNLANGYEHPDVFYTADDGGLVFKTFIKGVRTSKNTKYARTEMREMLRKGDQSISTKGVNKNNWVFSSAPVEDQKAAGGVDGVLEATLKVDHTTTTGEAGQVGRFIIGQIHDQDDEPIRLYYRKLPNHNTGTVYFAHENTLKGTDAFYDLVGGMTGEIGDDGIALGEKFTYRIEVKGNTLTVTVKRDGKEDVQQVVDMSESGYDVGGKYMYFKAGVYNQNISGDLDDYVQATFYKLEKSHGTYTGK
;
A
#
# COMPACT_ATOMS: atom_id res chain seq x y z
N MET A 1 -1.36 22.20 9.44
CA MET A 1 -2.81 22.47 9.42
C MET A 1 -3.46 21.41 8.54
N LYS A 2 -4.04 20.38 9.15
CA LYS A 2 -4.64 19.23 8.47
C LYS A 2 -6.05 19.63 8.04
N HIS A 3 -6.29 19.74 6.72
CA HIS A 3 -7.66 19.79 6.20
C HIS A 3 -8.22 18.37 6.21
N ILE A 4 -8.92 18.03 7.29
CA ILE A 4 -9.78 16.86 7.34
C ILE A 4 -10.91 17.13 6.35
N PHE A 5 -10.94 16.39 5.24
CA PHE A 5 -12.09 16.37 4.36
C PHE A 5 -13.25 15.75 5.16
N LEU A 6 -14.11 16.62 5.66
CA LEU A 6 -15.34 16.28 6.34
C LEU A 6 -16.25 15.56 5.33
N LYS A 7 -16.16 14.24 5.23
CA LYS A 7 -17.26 13.44 4.70
C LYS A 7 -18.32 13.40 5.79
N SER A 8 -19.10 14.47 5.86
CA SER A 8 -20.32 14.47 6.65
C SER A 8 -21.27 13.44 6.03
N LEU A 9 -21.27 12.22 6.55
CA LEU A 9 -22.52 11.48 6.65
C LEU A 9 -23.39 12.36 7.56
N LEU A 10 -24.24 13.18 6.94
CA LEU A 10 -25.41 13.67 7.64
C LEU A 10 -26.08 12.41 8.19
N ALA A 11 -26.01 12.23 9.50
CA ALA A 11 -27.05 11.53 10.23
C ALA A 11 -28.33 12.32 9.97
N SER A 12 -28.92 12.09 8.79
CA SER A 12 -30.25 12.55 8.47
C SER A 12 -31.12 11.89 9.52
N SER A 13 -31.56 12.70 10.47
CA SER A 13 -32.67 12.38 11.35
C SER A 13 -33.86 12.13 10.43
N VAL A 14 -34.04 10.89 9.99
CA VAL A 14 -35.22 10.47 9.26
C VAL A 14 -36.33 10.46 10.29
N VAL A 15 -36.98 11.62 10.46
CA VAL A 15 -38.33 11.68 11.01
C VAL A 15 -39.23 11.04 9.97
N LEU A 16 -39.36 9.72 10.05
CA LEU A 16 -40.30 8.96 9.26
C LEU A 16 -41.70 9.24 9.81
N ALA A 17 -42.38 10.23 9.25
CA ALA A 17 -43.79 10.45 9.50
C ALA A 17 -44.60 9.31 8.83
N MET A 18 -44.64 8.15 9.47
CA MET A 18 -45.64 7.13 9.15
C MET A 18 -46.98 7.60 9.72
N GLY A 19 -47.91 7.88 8.82
CA GLY A 19 -49.29 8.20 9.16
C GLY A 19 -49.97 7.03 9.86
N CYS A 20 -50.07 7.11 11.18
CA CYS A 20 -51.12 6.45 11.95
C CYS A 20 -51.79 7.51 12.83
N SER A 21 -53.10 7.68 12.63
CA SER A 21 -53.97 8.58 13.39
C SER A 21 -53.86 8.35 14.89
N SER A 22 -53.05 9.18 15.55
CA SER A 22 -53.15 9.47 16.97
C SER A 22 -52.96 10.97 17.16
N ASN A 23 -53.73 11.56 18.07
CA ASN A 23 -53.90 13.00 18.23
C ASN A 23 -52.56 13.75 18.22
N GLY A 24 -52.36 14.64 17.23
CA GLY A 24 -51.14 15.41 17.05
C GLY A 24 -50.73 16.28 18.25
N ALA A 25 -51.63 16.53 19.21
CA ALA A 25 -51.32 17.27 20.42
C ALA A 25 -50.47 16.49 21.44
N ASP A 26 -50.59 15.16 21.50
CA ASP A 26 -49.84 14.33 22.45
C ASP A 26 -48.45 13.94 21.90
N ALA A 27 -48.35 13.70 20.59
CA ALA A 27 -47.07 13.50 19.90
C ALA A 27 -46.20 14.77 19.90
N GLN A 28 -46.82 15.94 19.77
CA GLN A 28 -46.14 17.23 19.81
C GLN A 28 -45.73 17.61 21.25
N LYS A 29 -46.51 17.24 22.27
CA LYS A 29 -46.11 17.35 23.69
C LYS A 29 -44.99 16.40 24.08
N ALA A 30 -44.99 15.17 23.55
CA ALA A 30 -43.90 14.21 23.77
C ALA A 30 -42.59 14.67 23.10
N ALA A 31 -42.68 15.22 21.88
CA ALA A 31 -41.55 15.85 21.19
C ALA A 31 -41.04 17.12 21.91
N GLU A 32 -41.94 17.96 22.44
CA GLU A 32 -41.56 19.12 23.26
C GLU A 32 -41.01 18.76 24.64
N MET A 33 -41.43 17.63 25.24
CA MET A 33 -40.85 17.10 26.48
C MET A 33 -39.47 16.46 26.25
N ALA A 34 -39.28 15.74 25.14
CA ALA A 34 -37.99 15.22 24.72
C ALA A 34 -36.99 16.35 24.40
N ALA A 35 -37.44 17.43 23.76
CA ALA A 35 -36.63 18.62 23.47
C ALA A 35 -36.32 19.48 24.71
N LYS A 36 -37.02 19.29 25.84
CA LYS A 36 -36.84 20.08 27.08
C LYS A 36 -35.83 19.49 28.07
N GLN A 37 -35.16 18.38 27.74
CA GLN A 37 -34.13 17.75 28.59
C GLN A 37 -32.70 17.85 28.05
N GLU A 38 -32.46 18.55 26.95
CA GLU A 38 -31.13 18.67 26.38
C GLU A 38 -30.57 20.07 26.62
N GLY A 39 -29.74 20.22 27.65
CA GLY A 39 -28.81 21.35 27.72
C GLY A 39 -27.89 21.39 26.48
N PRO A 40 -27.13 22.47 26.25
CA PRO A 40 -26.26 22.57 25.09
C PRO A 40 -25.26 21.41 25.08
N ARG A 41 -25.46 20.45 24.17
CA ARG A 41 -24.59 19.30 23.99
C ARG A 41 -23.28 19.77 23.34
N VAL A 42 -22.16 19.40 23.96
CA VAL A 42 -20.82 19.69 23.45
C VAL A 42 -20.37 18.53 22.56
N ALA A 43 -19.57 18.84 21.53
CA ALA A 43 -18.94 17.83 20.69
C ALA A 43 -18.12 16.85 21.53
N ILE A 44 -18.03 15.60 21.07
CA ILE A 44 -17.15 14.60 21.70
C ILE A 44 -15.70 15.06 21.62
N LEU A 45 -14.94 14.71 22.64
CA LEU A 45 -13.51 15.00 22.67
C LEU A 45 -12.80 14.18 21.58
N THR A 46 -11.91 14.83 20.84
CA THR A 46 -11.04 14.17 19.88
C THR A 46 -9.78 13.70 20.60
N PRO A 47 -9.44 12.40 20.55
CA PRO A 47 -8.16 11.91 21.05
C PRO A 47 -6.99 12.62 20.37
N THR A 48 -5.97 12.95 21.14
CA THR A 48 -4.70 13.52 20.64
C THR A 48 -3.79 12.46 20.02
N ALA A 49 -3.91 11.22 20.49
CA ALA A 49 -3.26 10.05 19.93
C ALA A 49 -4.12 8.80 20.16
N ILE A 50 -4.01 7.82 19.26
CA ILE A 50 -4.58 6.50 19.40
C ILE A 50 -3.48 5.49 19.08
N GLU A 51 -3.24 4.55 19.99
CA GLU A 51 -2.22 3.51 19.88
C GLU A 51 -2.87 2.14 20.07
N ALA A 52 -2.22 1.07 19.60
CA ALA A 52 -2.67 -0.29 19.82
C ALA A 52 -1.51 -1.22 20.13
N SER A 53 -1.78 -2.36 20.78
CA SER A 53 -0.80 -3.41 21.01
C SER A 53 -0.28 -4.01 19.71
N SER A 54 -1.17 -4.25 18.74
CA SER A 54 -0.84 -4.76 17.41
C SER A 54 -1.97 -4.46 16.42
N HIS A 55 -1.73 -4.79 15.14
CA HIS A 55 -2.76 -4.88 14.12
C HIS A 55 -2.30 -5.68 12.89
N ASP A 56 -3.26 -6.09 12.06
CA ASP A 56 -3.01 -6.74 10.75
C ASP A 56 -2.74 -5.76 9.59
N GLY A 57 -2.53 -4.49 9.93
CA GLY A 57 -2.39 -3.35 9.01
C GLY A 57 -3.63 -2.44 9.02
N ASN A 58 -4.77 -2.93 9.52
CA ASN A 58 -5.91 -2.10 9.86
C ASN A 58 -5.65 -1.45 11.23
N GLY A 59 -5.02 -0.27 11.23
CA GLY A 59 -4.49 0.40 12.41
C GLY A 59 -5.54 1.10 13.31
N PRO A 60 -5.11 1.59 14.49
CA PRO A 60 -5.97 2.22 15.49
C PRO A 60 -6.50 3.61 15.11
N ASP A 61 -5.91 4.26 14.10
CA ASP A 61 -6.38 5.55 13.57
C ASP A 61 -7.82 5.48 13.03
N ARG A 62 -8.27 4.28 12.67
CA ARG A 62 -9.60 3.97 12.15
C ARG A 62 -10.67 3.78 13.20
N LEU A 63 -10.31 3.88 14.49
CA LEU A 63 -11.29 3.79 15.56
C LEU A 63 -12.04 5.11 15.77
N PHE A 64 -11.61 6.20 15.12
CA PHE A 64 -12.16 7.53 15.33
C PHE A 64 -12.14 8.33 14.02
N ASP A 65 -12.37 7.69 12.86
CA ASP A 65 -12.43 8.35 11.56
C ASP A 65 -13.87 8.63 11.08
N GLN A 66 -14.87 8.25 11.88
CA GLN A 66 -16.29 8.36 11.61
C GLN A 66 -16.73 7.55 10.37
N ASP A 67 -16.06 6.42 10.11
CA ASP A 67 -16.28 5.54 8.98
C ASP A 67 -16.41 4.07 9.42
N ILE A 68 -17.66 3.61 9.55
CA ILE A 68 -17.94 2.21 9.91
C ILE A 68 -17.48 1.17 8.88
N THR A 69 -16.95 1.60 7.73
CA THR A 69 -16.38 0.71 6.69
C THR A 69 -14.89 0.47 6.89
N THR A 70 -14.21 1.28 7.70
CA THR A 70 -12.84 1.03 8.16
C THR A 70 -12.88 0.37 9.55
N ARG A 71 -11.73 -0.12 10.03
CA ARG A 71 -11.63 -0.77 11.34
C ARG A 71 -10.19 -0.78 11.84
N TRP A 72 -10.02 -0.88 13.15
CA TRP A 72 -8.83 -1.51 13.73
C TRP A 72 -9.02 -3.03 13.79
N SER A 73 -7.96 -3.81 13.59
CA SER A 73 -8.03 -5.27 13.74
C SER A 73 -6.76 -5.90 14.29
N ALA A 74 -6.89 -6.65 15.37
CA ALA A 74 -5.82 -7.38 16.03
C ALA A 74 -6.29 -8.79 16.41
N ASN A 75 -5.46 -9.81 16.23
CA ASN A 75 -5.81 -11.20 16.53
C ASN A 75 -5.18 -11.64 17.84
N GLY A 76 -5.99 -12.11 18.80
CA GLY A 76 -5.50 -12.60 20.09
C GLY A 76 -6.25 -12.01 21.27
N ASP A 77 -6.31 -12.78 22.35
CA ASP A 77 -6.88 -12.34 23.63
C ASP A 77 -5.96 -11.31 24.32
N GLY A 78 -6.56 -10.23 24.83
CA GLY A 78 -5.85 -9.15 25.54
C GLY A 78 -5.23 -8.08 24.64
N GLU A 79 -5.40 -8.17 23.32
CA GLU A 79 -5.02 -7.10 22.39
C GLU A 79 -5.84 -5.84 22.68
N TRP A 80 -5.20 -4.67 22.64
CA TRP A 80 -5.80 -3.44 23.12
C TRP A 80 -5.60 -2.26 22.17
N ALA A 81 -6.51 -1.29 22.26
CA ALA A 81 -6.38 0.03 21.66
C ALA A 81 -6.57 1.11 22.74
N MET A 82 -5.68 2.10 22.78
CA MET A 82 -5.62 3.14 23.80
C MET A 82 -5.80 4.51 23.16
N PHE A 83 -6.66 5.33 23.77
CA PHE A 83 -7.00 6.68 23.37
C PHE A 83 -6.43 7.65 24.40
N ASP A 84 -5.54 8.56 23.98
CA ASP A 84 -5.01 9.64 24.81
C ASP A 84 -5.76 10.95 24.49
N TYR A 85 -6.58 11.43 25.42
CA TYR A 85 -7.32 12.69 25.28
C TYR A 85 -6.47 13.95 25.58
N GLY A 86 -5.18 13.79 25.88
CA GLY A 86 -4.22 14.86 26.09
C GLY A 86 -4.28 15.51 27.48
N SER A 87 -5.44 15.50 28.13
CA SER A 87 -5.64 15.96 29.50
C SER A 87 -6.71 15.14 30.23
N VAL A 88 -6.86 15.34 31.54
CA VAL A 88 -7.85 14.62 32.33
C VAL A 88 -9.25 15.20 32.11
N HIS A 89 -10.18 14.34 31.71
CA HIS A 89 -11.59 14.64 31.52
C HIS A 89 -12.44 13.67 32.34
N GLU A 90 -13.73 13.97 32.49
CA GLU A 90 -14.69 13.08 33.13
C GLU A 90 -15.48 12.33 32.05
N PHE A 91 -15.59 11.01 32.17
CA PHE A 91 -16.33 10.12 31.27
C PHE A 91 -17.26 9.22 32.08
N ASP A 92 -18.39 8.84 31.51
CA ASP A 92 -19.39 7.97 32.13
C ASP A 92 -19.93 6.90 31.15
N ALA A 93 -19.44 6.87 29.91
CA ALA A 93 -19.72 5.82 28.97
C ALA A 93 -18.64 5.71 27.89
N VAL A 94 -18.65 4.59 27.18
CA VAL A 94 -18.04 4.47 25.85
C VAL A 94 -19.11 4.11 24.84
N ARG A 95 -18.87 4.48 23.59
CA ARG A 95 -19.62 3.96 22.45
C ARG A 95 -18.69 3.30 21.47
N ALA A 96 -19.11 2.16 20.94
CA ALA A 96 -18.31 1.34 20.05
C ALA A 96 -19.17 0.77 18.91
N ALA A 97 -18.62 0.72 17.70
CA ALA A 97 -19.19 -0.01 16.58
C ALA A 97 -18.26 -1.16 16.23
N PHE A 98 -18.81 -2.32 15.86
CA PHE A 98 -18.05 -3.56 15.71
C PHE A 98 -18.11 -4.07 14.27
N SER A 99 -16.97 -4.51 13.75
CA SER A 99 -16.89 -5.10 12.41
C SER A 99 -17.66 -6.42 12.40
N LYS A 100 -18.68 -6.48 11.54
CA LYS A 100 -19.68 -7.58 11.50
C LYS A 100 -20.45 -7.70 12.82
N GLY A 101 -20.71 -6.57 13.49
CA GLY A 101 -21.39 -6.53 14.79
C GLY A 101 -22.82 -7.09 14.78
N ASN A 102 -23.43 -7.32 13.61
CA ASN A 102 -24.72 -7.98 13.43
C ASN A 102 -24.62 -9.49 13.12
N GLU A 103 -23.41 -10.04 13.05
CA GLU A 103 -23.15 -11.45 12.75
C GLU A 103 -22.50 -12.19 13.92
N ARG A 104 -21.84 -11.46 14.82
CA ARG A 104 -21.05 -12.02 15.93
C ARG A 104 -21.01 -11.07 17.13
N VAL A 105 -20.86 -11.66 18.31
CA VAL A 105 -20.72 -10.94 19.59
C VAL A 105 -19.24 -10.71 19.89
N THR A 106 -18.81 -9.46 20.03
CA THR A 106 -17.46 -9.08 20.44
C THR A 106 -17.37 -9.04 21.96
N LYS A 107 -16.26 -9.50 22.52
CA LYS A 107 -16.00 -9.54 23.97
C LYS A 107 -14.88 -8.57 24.34
N PHE A 108 -15.06 -7.76 25.38
CA PHE A 108 -14.07 -6.75 25.74
C PHE A 108 -14.21 -6.21 27.17
N ASP A 109 -13.14 -5.58 27.63
CA ASP A 109 -13.09 -4.75 28.82
C ASP A 109 -12.80 -3.29 28.42
N VAL A 110 -13.13 -2.35 29.32
CA VAL A 110 -12.69 -0.96 29.23
C VAL A 110 -11.97 -0.56 30.51
N LEU A 111 -10.75 -0.10 30.34
CA LEU A 111 -9.92 0.40 31.42
C LEU A 111 -9.62 1.89 31.21
N VAL A 112 -9.48 2.63 32.31
CA VAL A 112 -9.13 4.05 32.28
C VAL A 112 -7.88 4.33 33.09
N SER A 113 -7.21 5.43 32.78
CA SER A 113 -6.03 5.88 33.51
C SER A 113 -5.88 7.41 33.48
N VAL A 114 -5.30 7.98 34.53
CA VAL A 114 -4.88 9.38 34.58
C VAL A 114 -3.43 9.54 34.11
N ASP A 115 -2.56 8.56 34.40
CA ASP A 115 -1.12 8.65 34.21
C ASP A 115 -0.57 7.75 33.09
N GLY A 116 -1.42 6.92 32.49
CA GLY A 116 -1.07 5.96 31.44
C GLY A 116 -0.36 4.70 31.95
N LYS A 117 -0.16 4.58 33.27
CA LYS A 117 0.62 3.51 33.91
C LYS A 117 -0.24 2.63 34.79
N THR A 118 -1.05 3.24 35.66
CA THR A 118 -2.00 2.52 36.50
C THR A 118 -3.37 2.52 35.84
N TRP A 119 -3.92 1.34 35.65
CA TRP A 119 -5.18 1.13 34.93
C TRP A 119 -6.25 0.64 35.89
N SER A 120 -7.45 1.18 35.76
CA SER A 120 -8.62 0.77 36.54
C SER A 120 -9.74 0.34 35.58
N PRO A 121 -10.33 -0.85 35.76
CA PRO A 121 -11.47 -1.26 34.94
C PRO A 121 -12.69 -0.39 35.28
N VAL A 122 -13.42 0.01 34.25
CA VAL A 122 -14.74 0.67 34.35
C VAL A 122 -15.85 -0.19 33.77
N LEU A 123 -15.48 -1.10 32.85
CA LEU A 123 -16.33 -2.17 32.34
C LEU A 123 -15.49 -3.45 32.25
N GLU A 124 -16.04 -4.56 32.74
CA GLU A 124 -15.41 -5.89 32.66
C GLU A 124 -16.40 -6.89 32.05
N GLY A 125 -15.88 -7.83 31.26
CA GLY A 125 -16.64 -8.93 30.65
C GLY A 125 -17.79 -8.48 29.76
N GLN A 126 -17.63 -7.35 29.05
CA GLN A 126 -18.68 -6.84 28.18
C GLN A 126 -18.84 -7.71 26.93
N GLU A 127 -20.08 -7.80 26.47
CA GLU A 127 -20.46 -8.41 25.20
C GLU A 127 -21.23 -7.39 24.36
N SER A 128 -20.82 -7.16 23.13
CA SER A 128 -21.63 -6.39 22.17
C SER A 128 -22.94 -7.11 21.88
N SER A 129 -23.98 -6.40 21.48
CA SER A 129 -25.28 -6.97 21.13
C SER A 129 -25.24 -8.12 20.12
N GLY A 130 -24.31 -8.11 19.15
CA GLY A 130 -24.29 -9.09 18.06
C GLY A 130 -25.40 -8.87 17.03
N ARG A 131 -26.04 -7.69 17.01
CA ARG A 131 -27.26 -7.41 16.23
C ARG A 131 -27.17 -6.21 15.29
N VAL A 132 -26.18 -5.35 15.45
CA VAL A 132 -26.04 -4.07 14.74
C VAL A 132 -24.60 -3.83 14.28
N VAL A 133 -24.42 -3.02 13.24
CA VAL A 133 -23.09 -2.57 12.78
C VAL A 133 -22.78 -1.13 13.17
N GLY A 134 -23.79 -0.36 13.59
CA GLY A 134 -23.61 0.98 14.12
C GLY A 134 -23.11 1.01 15.57
N LEU A 135 -23.15 2.20 16.17
CA LEU A 135 -22.67 2.45 17.52
C LEU A 135 -23.59 1.84 18.57
N GLU A 136 -22.99 1.13 19.53
CA GLU A 136 -23.57 0.63 20.76
C GLU A 136 -22.90 1.34 21.95
N ARG A 137 -23.70 1.80 22.93
CA ARG A 137 -23.19 2.49 24.12
C ARG A 137 -23.15 1.56 25.33
N PHE A 138 -22.08 1.68 26.10
CA PHE A 138 -21.81 0.95 27.34
C PHE A 138 -21.55 1.97 28.45
N ASP A 139 -22.50 2.09 29.37
CA ASP A 139 -22.51 3.09 30.44
C ASP A 139 -21.79 2.57 31.70
N PHE A 140 -21.13 3.46 32.45
CA PHE A 140 -20.48 3.18 33.74
C PHE A 140 -20.54 4.39 34.69
N GLU A 141 -20.12 4.23 35.93
CA GLU A 141 -20.10 5.35 36.90
C GLU A 141 -19.08 6.44 36.50
N PRO A 142 -19.43 7.74 36.59
CA PRO A 142 -18.55 8.83 36.17
C PRO A 142 -17.14 8.75 36.78
N VAL A 143 -16.12 8.83 35.94
CA VAL A 143 -14.72 8.70 36.32
C VAL A 143 -13.85 9.74 35.61
N LYS A 144 -12.80 10.20 36.30
CA LYS A 144 -11.79 11.09 35.70
C LYS A 144 -10.66 10.29 35.08
N ALA A 145 -10.39 10.53 33.80
CA ALA A 145 -9.33 9.86 33.06
C ALA A 145 -8.75 10.76 31.96
N ARG A 146 -7.48 10.55 31.64
CA ARG A 146 -6.85 11.06 30.41
C ARG A 146 -6.81 9.99 29.33
N TYR A 147 -6.62 8.74 29.74
CA TYR A 147 -6.49 7.59 28.85
C TYR A 147 -7.67 6.65 29.02
N VAL A 148 -8.20 6.18 27.89
CA VAL A 148 -9.22 5.13 27.85
C VAL A 148 -8.69 4.00 26.97
N LYS A 149 -8.79 2.76 27.43
CA LYS A 149 -8.25 1.58 26.76
C LYS A 149 -9.35 0.54 26.58
N TYR A 150 -9.60 0.18 25.33
CA TYR A 150 -10.34 -1.01 24.94
C TYR A 150 -9.39 -2.22 25.03
N VAL A 151 -9.81 -3.30 25.69
CA VAL A 151 -9.07 -4.57 25.72
C VAL A 151 -9.99 -5.65 25.17
N GLY A 152 -9.59 -6.27 24.08
CA GLY A 152 -10.42 -7.24 23.36
C GLY A 152 -10.15 -8.68 23.78
N HIS A 153 -11.20 -9.48 23.81
CA HIS A 153 -11.20 -10.90 24.17
C HIS A 153 -11.78 -11.76 23.02
N GLY A 154 -11.51 -11.34 21.78
CA GLY A 154 -12.03 -11.96 20.58
C GLY A 154 -13.54 -11.75 20.39
N ASN A 155 -14.17 -12.70 19.71
CA ASN A 155 -15.61 -12.69 19.45
C ASN A 155 -16.19 -14.11 19.50
N SER A 156 -17.50 -14.24 19.37
CA SER A 156 -18.23 -15.51 19.40
C SER A 156 -17.85 -16.51 18.30
N SER A 157 -17.02 -16.14 17.33
CA SER A 157 -16.60 -16.99 16.23
C SER A 157 -15.09 -17.27 16.18
N ASN A 158 -14.23 -16.37 16.66
CA ASN A 158 -12.77 -16.49 16.63
C ASN A 158 -12.10 -15.41 17.50
N ASP A 159 -10.76 -15.43 17.54
CA ASP A 159 -9.94 -14.58 18.43
C ASP A 159 -9.69 -13.15 17.88
N TRP A 160 -10.34 -12.76 16.79
CA TRP A 160 -10.15 -11.42 16.22
C TRP A 160 -10.91 -10.35 17.01
N ASN A 161 -10.19 -9.29 17.37
CA ASN A 161 -10.74 -8.02 17.82
C ASN A 161 -10.86 -7.11 16.59
N SER A 162 -12.07 -6.66 16.27
CA SER A 162 -12.30 -5.84 15.07
C SER A 162 -13.36 -4.78 15.35
N VAL A 163 -12.90 -3.56 15.61
CA VAL A 163 -13.74 -2.42 16.03
C VAL A 163 -13.66 -1.36 14.94
N THR A 164 -14.82 -0.85 14.52
CA THR A 164 -14.95 0.14 13.44
C THR A 164 -14.99 1.56 13.98
N GLU A 165 -15.58 1.78 15.16
CA GLU A 165 -15.54 3.08 15.85
C GLU A 165 -15.45 2.86 17.36
N PHE A 166 -14.80 3.76 18.08
CA PHE A 166 -14.76 3.77 19.53
C PHE A 166 -14.53 5.18 20.07
N ALA A 167 -15.34 5.60 21.05
CA ALA A 167 -15.16 6.89 21.72
C ALA A 167 -15.62 6.82 23.18
N ALA A 168 -14.84 7.40 24.10
CA ALA A 168 -15.31 7.73 25.44
C ALA A 168 -16.17 9.02 25.41
N VAL A 169 -17.23 9.04 26.20
CA VAL A 169 -18.20 10.14 26.27
C VAL A 169 -18.58 10.45 27.71
N ASN A 170 -19.13 11.64 27.90
CA ASN A 170 -19.78 12.08 29.11
C ASN A 170 -21.24 12.41 28.78
N CYS A 171 -22.19 11.56 29.15
CA CYS A 171 -23.60 11.68 28.78
C CYS A 171 -24.31 12.87 29.44
N SER A 172 -23.69 13.49 30.45
CA SER A 172 -24.15 14.78 30.98
C SER A 172 -23.77 15.97 30.09
N LEU A 173 -22.80 15.81 29.18
CA LEU A 173 -22.29 16.87 28.30
C LEU A 173 -22.46 16.57 26.79
N ASN A 174 -22.33 15.30 26.41
CA ASN A 174 -22.34 14.83 25.03
C ASN A 174 -23.71 14.26 24.64
N SER A 175 -23.90 14.02 23.35
CA SER A 175 -25.06 13.29 22.86
C SER A 175 -24.91 11.79 23.12
N CYS A 176 -25.76 11.24 24.00
CA CYS A 176 -25.93 9.81 24.23
C CYS A 176 -27.34 9.39 23.80
N PRO A 177 -27.61 9.25 22.49
CA PRO A 177 -28.94 8.96 21.99
C PRO A 177 -29.41 7.56 22.40
N THR A 178 -30.72 7.37 22.52
CA THR A 178 -31.32 6.06 22.80
C THR A 178 -31.12 5.06 21.67
N SER A 179 -30.77 5.52 20.45
CA SER A 179 -30.43 4.67 19.31
C SER A 179 -29.14 3.86 19.52
N GLU A 180 -28.27 4.27 20.44
CA GLU A 180 -27.07 3.50 20.81
C GLU A 180 -27.39 2.40 21.85
N VAL A 181 -28.64 2.28 22.31
CA VAL A 181 -29.12 1.17 23.13
C VAL A 181 -29.87 0.21 22.21
N ILE A 182 -29.33 -0.99 22.01
CA ILE A 182 -29.75 -1.86 20.92
C ILE A 182 -31.08 -2.56 21.22
N THR A 183 -32.15 -2.05 20.60
CA THR A 183 -33.52 -2.58 20.65
C THR A 183 -33.96 -3.10 19.28
N ASP A 184 -35.11 -3.78 19.21
CA ASP A 184 -35.65 -4.29 17.95
C ASP A 184 -35.92 -3.17 16.92
N ASP A 185 -36.34 -1.99 17.38
CA ASP A 185 -36.57 -0.83 16.52
C ASP A 185 -35.26 -0.28 15.93
N VAL A 186 -34.18 -0.27 16.72
CA VAL A 186 -32.84 0.11 16.24
C VAL A 186 -32.35 -0.88 15.19
N VAL A 187 -32.45 -2.18 15.47
CA VAL A 187 -32.06 -3.24 14.51
C VAL A 187 -32.85 -3.10 13.21
N LYS A 188 -34.15 -2.81 13.30
CA LYS A 188 -34.99 -2.58 12.12
C LYS A 188 -34.57 -1.32 11.35
N ALA A 189 -34.22 -0.24 12.04
CA ALA A 189 -33.75 0.99 11.42
C ALA A 189 -32.41 0.79 10.67
N GLU A 190 -31.49 -0.02 11.21
CA GLU A 190 -30.21 -0.31 10.57
C GLU A 190 -30.32 -1.09 9.25
N GLN A 191 -31.40 -1.84 9.03
CA GLN A 191 -31.57 -2.59 7.78
C GLN A 191 -31.50 -1.67 6.55
N ALA A 192 -31.99 -0.44 6.65
CA ALA A 192 -31.89 0.54 5.57
C ALA A 192 -30.45 1.02 5.34
N MET A 193 -29.69 1.23 6.43
CA MET A 193 -28.27 1.59 6.36
C MET A 193 -27.45 0.48 5.72
N ILE A 194 -27.65 -0.77 6.14
CA ILE A 194 -26.96 -1.94 5.58
C ILE A 194 -27.29 -2.11 4.08
N ALA A 195 -28.55 -1.92 3.69
CA ALA A 195 -28.95 -1.96 2.29
C ALA A 195 -28.27 -0.85 1.46
N GLN A 196 -28.15 0.36 2.02
CA GLN A 196 -27.44 1.46 1.37
C GLN A 196 -25.94 1.16 1.24
N MET A 197 -25.28 0.64 2.29
CA MET A 197 -23.87 0.23 2.23
C MET A 197 -23.63 -0.83 1.16
N ALA A 198 -24.54 -1.80 1.02
CA ALA A 198 -24.45 -2.81 -0.02
C ALA A 198 -24.62 -2.23 -1.43
N ALA A 199 -25.54 -1.27 -1.60
CA ALA A 199 -25.73 -0.54 -2.85
C ALA A 199 -24.49 0.29 -3.22
N ASP A 200 -23.89 0.98 -2.24
CA ASP A 200 -22.68 1.76 -2.41
C ASP A 200 -21.49 0.86 -2.80
N ALA A 201 -21.32 -0.29 -2.14
CA ALA A 201 -20.31 -1.28 -2.49
C ALA A 201 -20.49 -1.81 -3.93
N ALA A 202 -21.73 -2.03 -4.38
CA ALA A 202 -22.01 -2.43 -5.75
C ALA A 202 -21.69 -1.32 -6.76
N ALA A 203 -22.03 -0.06 -6.44
CA ALA A 203 -21.69 1.10 -7.27
C ALA A 203 -20.17 1.30 -7.37
N GLN A 204 -19.44 1.14 -6.26
CA GLN A 204 -17.97 1.17 -6.25
C GLN A 204 -17.37 0.06 -7.13
N LYS A 205 -17.91 -1.17 -7.08
CA LYS A 205 -17.45 -2.25 -7.95
C LYS A 205 -17.65 -1.92 -9.43
N GLU A 206 -18.79 -1.34 -9.80
CA GLU A 206 -19.09 -0.94 -11.18
C GLU A 206 -18.19 0.21 -11.65
N ALA A 207 -17.93 1.21 -10.81
CA ALA A 207 -17.00 2.31 -11.10
C ALA A 207 -15.57 1.82 -11.39
N ARG A 208 -15.22 0.62 -10.91
CA ARG A 208 -13.90 0.00 -11.08
C ARG A 208 -13.80 -1.00 -12.24
N LYS A 209 -14.82 -1.12 -13.10
CA LYS A 209 -14.83 -2.11 -14.20
C LYS A 209 -13.63 -2.02 -15.15
N ASP A 210 -13.09 -0.83 -15.33
CA ASP A 210 -11.96 -0.57 -16.24
C ASP A 210 -10.59 -0.70 -15.56
N LEU A 211 -10.54 -1.17 -14.31
CA LEU A 211 -9.32 -1.35 -13.53
C LEU A 211 -8.19 -2.05 -14.29
N ARG A 212 -8.52 -3.08 -15.09
CA ARG A 212 -7.53 -3.88 -15.83
C ARG A 212 -7.47 -3.56 -17.33
N LYS A 213 -8.06 -2.44 -17.75
CA LYS A 213 -8.03 -1.99 -19.15
C LYS A 213 -6.84 -1.06 -19.37
N GLY A 214 -6.21 -1.15 -20.55
CA GLY A 214 -5.12 -0.28 -20.99
C GLY A 214 -5.56 0.86 -21.91
N ASN A 215 -6.87 1.12 -22.03
CA ASN A 215 -7.43 2.13 -22.93
C ASN A 215 -7.39 3.54 -22.31
N PHE A 216 -6.19 4.06 -22.06
CA PHE A 216 -5.94 5.42 -21.54
C PHE A 216 -4.52 5.89 -21.92
N GLY A 217 -4.20 7.14 -21.59
CA GLY A 217 -2.90 7.75 -21.90
C GLY A 217 -2.84 8.32 -23.31
N ALA A 218 -1.92 9.25 -23.52
CA ALA A 218 -1.62 9.74 -24.87
C ALA A 218 -1.09 8.60 -25.76
N PRO A 219 -1.29 8.61 -27.09
CA PRO A 219 -0.70 7.60 -27.97
C PRO A 219 0.83 7.57 -27.86
N ALA A 220 1.41 6.39 -27.67
CA ALA A 220 2.86 6.21 -27.69
C ALA A 220 3.43 6.46 -29.10
N VAL A 221 4.51 7.23 -29.20
CA VAL A 221 5.24 7.47 -30.45
C VAL A 221 6.57 6.73 -30.40
N TYR A 222 6.71 5.72 -31.24
CA TYR A 222 7.90 4.86 -31.28
C TYR A 222 8.91 5.39 -32.31
N PRO A 223 10.15 5.73 -31.92
CA PRO A 223 11.18 6.20 -32.84
C PRO A 223 11.41 5.28 -34.05
N CYS A 224 11.41 3.96 -33.86
CA CYS A 224 11.64 2.99 -34.92
C CYS A 224 10.54 2.95 -35.99
N ASP A 225 9.32 3.39 -35.63
CA ASP A 225 8.17 3.42 -36.53
C ASP A 225 8.00 4.78 -37.22
N THR A 226 8.80 5.78 -36.83
CA THR A 226 8.58 7.18 -37.24
C THR A 226 9.83 7.85 -37.77
N THR A 227 10.89 7.94 -36.98
CA THR A 227 12.03 8.85 -37.22
C THR A 227 13.36 8.13 -37.39
N VAL A 228 13.46 6.87 -36.95
CA VAL A 228 14.70 6.08 -36.94
C VAL A 228 14.50 4.76 -37.66
N LYS A 229 15.43 4.38 -38.53
CA LYS A 229 15.48 3.03 -39.09
C LYS A 229 16.29 2.13 -38.17
N CYS A 230 15.60 1.34 -37.35
CA CYS A 230 16.23 0.45 -36.38
C CYS A 230 16.71 -0.87 -37.03
N ASP A 231 17.98 -1.23 -36.83
CA ASP A 231 18.55 -2.51 -37.30
C ASP A 231 18.39 -3.59 -36.23
N THR A 232 17.19 -4.16 -36.14
CA THR A 232 16.81 -5.10 -35.08
C THR A 232 17.54 -6.44 -35.10
N ARG A 233 18.43 -6.68 -36.07
CA ARG A 233 19.32 -7.86 -36.13
C ARG A 233 20.74 -7.58 -35.64
N SER A 234 20.99 -6.37 -35.16
CA SER A 234 22.28 -5.94 -34.66
C SER A 234 22.13 -5.39 -33.25
N ALA A 235 23.17 -5.59 -32.43
CA ALA A 235 23.26 -4.95 -31.13
C ALA A 235 23.45 -3.44 -31.27
N LEU A 236 22.76 -2.68 -30.42
CA LEU A 236 22.99 -1.27 -30.20
C LEU A 236 24.40 -1.04 -29.66
N SER A 237 25.03 0.02 -30.14
CA SER A 237 26.31 0.48 -29.58
C SER A 237 26.08 1.10 -28.22
N ALA A 238 27.03 0.89 -27.30
CA ALA A 238 27.01 1.56 -26.01
C ALA A 238 27.01 3.09 -26.23
N PRO A 239 26.14 3.86 -25.53
CA PRO A 239 26.11 5.30 -25.67
C PRO A 239 27.43 5.90 -25.17
N THR A 240 28.02 6.79 -25.97
CA THR A 240 29.21 7.54 -25.57
C THR A 240 28.80 8.94 -25.12
N GLY A 241 29.41 9.44 -24.03
CA GLY A 241 29.17 10.81 -23.58
C GLY A 241 27.90 11.04 -22.75
N LEU A 242 27.35 10.02 -22.10
CA LEU A 242 26.31 10.22 -21.08
C LEU A 242 26.83 11.17 -19.99
N PRO A 243 26.00 12.12 -19.51
CA PRO A 243 26.41 13.03 -18.46
C PRO A 243 26.52 12.29 -17.12
N ALA A 244 27.46 12.71 -16.26
CA ALA A 244 27.63 12.10 -14.93
C ALA A 244 26.39 12.26 -14.02
N THR A 245 25.58 13.29 -14.28
CA THR A 245 24.27 13.48 -13.68
C THR A 245 23.26 13.84 -14.77
N PRO A 246 22.01 13.36 -14.71
CA PRO A 246 21.02 13.66 -15.72
C PRO A 246 20.79 15.17 -15.91
N LYS A 247 20.51 15.59 -17.15
CA LYS A 247 20.31 16.99 -17.53
C LYS A 247 18.88 17.21 -18.02
N ALA A 248 18.31 18.36 -17.66
CA ALA A 248 17.02 18.81 -18.17
C ALA A 248 17.04 18.95 -19.70
N GLY A 249 15.90 18.69 -20.35
CA GLY A 249 15.73 18.81 -21.80
C GLY A 249 16.35 17.68 -22.64
N ASN A 250 17.21 16.84 -22.05
CA ASN A 250 17.64 15.59 -22.66
C ASN A 250 16.47 14.60 -22.72
N LYS A 251 16.51 13.68 -23.68
CA LYS A 251 15.72 12.45 -23.67
C LYS A 251 16.29 11.44 -22.65
N PRO A 252 15.51 10.43 -22.20
CA PRO A 252 15.97 9.45 -21.23
C PRO A 252 17.25 8.74 -21.69
N SER A 253 17.33 8.32 -22.96
CA SER A 253 18.53 7.67 -23.52
C SER A 253 19.75 8.58 -23.69
N GLN A 254 19.58 9.89 -23.53
CA GLN A 254 20.69 10.85 -23.52
C GLN A 254 21.21 11.11 -22.09
N ASN A 255 20.46 10.68 -21.06
CA ASN A 255 20.86 10.74 -19.66
C ASN A 255 21.27 9.36 -19.11
N PHE A 256 20.72 8.28 -19.66
CA PHE A 256 20.89 6.91 -19.18
C PHE A 256 21.25 5.95 -20.31
N ASP A 257 22.02 4.90 -20.01
CA ASP A 257 22.17 3.78 -20.93
C ASP A 257 20.92 2.91 -20.92
N LEU A 258 20.09 3.09 -21.96
CA LEU A 258 18.85 2.33 -22.16
C LEU A 258 18.98 1.23 -23.21
N THR A 259 20.20 0.92 -23.67
CA THR A 259 20.42 -0.09 -24.72
C THR A 259 20.16 -1.51 -24.22
N GLU A 260 20.29 -1.75 -22.91
CA GLU A 260 20.09 -3.05 -22.28
C GLU A 260 18.77 -3.11 -21.49
N TRP A 261 17.71 -2.45 -21.97
CA TRP A 261 16.40 -2.44 -21.32
C TRP A 261 15.28 -2.49 -22.37
N TYR A 262 14.18 -3.18 -22.06
CA TYR A 262 12.87 -2.84 -22.63
C TYR A 262 11.99 -2.26 -21.52
N LEU A 263 11.02 -1.42 -21.86
CA LEU A 263 10.06 -0.83 -20.92
C LEU A 263 8.68 -1.47 -21.13
N SER A 264 8.04 -1.92 -20.06
CA SER A 264 6.63 -2.32 -20.11
C SER A 264 5.74 -1.20 -19.59
N GLN A 265 4.69 -0.85 -20.33
CA GLN A 265 3.78 0.25 -19.99
C GLN A 265 2.35 -0.26 -19.76
N PRO A 266 1.58 0.33 -18.84
CA PRO A 266 0.26 -0.19 -18.45
C PRO A 266 -0.86 0.15 -19.45
N PHE A 267 -0.51 0.51 -20.69
CA PHE A 267 -1.42 0.81 -21.80
C PHE A 267 -1.60 -0.39 -22.73
N ASP A 268 -2.66 -0.37 -23.53
CA ASP A 268 -3.04 -1.38 -24.53
C ASP A 268 -3.61 -0.65 -25.76
N HIS A 269 -2.78 0.19 -26.40
CA HIS A 269 -3.21 1.03 -27.53
C HIS A 269 -3.42 0.23 -28.81
N ASP A 270 -2.79 -0.94 -28.92
CA ASP A 270 -2.97 -1.85 -30.07
C ASP A 270 -4.14 -2.84 -29.89
N GLY A 271 -4.75 -2.89 -28.71
CA GLY A 271 -5.91 -3.71 -28.39
C GLY A 271 -5.62 -5.21 -28.30
N ASN A 272 -4.36 -5.60 -28.08
CA ASN A 272 -3.94 -7.00 -27.98
C ASN A 272 -4.17 -7.60 -26.58
N GLY A 273 -4.59 -6.79 -25.59
CA GLY A 273 -4.87 -7.21 -24.23
C GLY A 273 -3.62 -7.41 -23.35
N ARG A 274 -2.49 -6.82 -23.73
CA ARG A 274 -1.20 -6.86 -23.03
C ARG A 274 -0.61 -5.45 -22.93
N PRO A 275 0.36 -5.24 -22.01
CA PRO A 275 1.17 -4.04 -21.96
C PRO A 275 1.81 -3.69 -23.31
N ASP A 276 1.77 -2.41 -23.65
CA ASP A 276 2.55 -1.85 -24.75
C ASP A 276 4.03 -1.78 -24.34
N ASP A 277 4.82 -2.74 -24.84
CA ASP A 277 6.24 -2.84 -24.55
C ASP A 277 7.08 -1.97 -25.53
N VAL A 278 8.03 -1.22 -25.00
CA VAL A 278 8.99 -0.41 -25.75
C VAL A 278 10.32 -1.15 -25.84
N SER A 279 10.69 -1.57 -27.06
CA SER A 279 11.94 -2.29 -27.32
C SER A 279 13.19 -1.46 -27.03
N GLU A 280 14.33 -2.15 -26.91
CA GLU A 280 15.65 -1.56 -26.67
C GLU A 280 15.98 -0.49 -27.72
N TRP A 281 15.68 -0.80 -28.99
CA TRP A 281 15.89 0.12 -30.11
C TRP A 281 15.06 1.39 -30.00
N ASN A 282 13.80 1.31 -29.54
CA ASN A 282 12.98 2.49 -29.33
C ASN A 282 13.48 3.30 -28.13
N LEU A 283 13.75 2.64 -27.00
CA LEU A 283 14.26 3.29 -25.80
C LEU A 283 15.57 4.04 -26.05
N ALA A 284 16.56 3.37 -26.64
CA ALA A 284 17.86 3.97 -26.95
C ALA A 284 17.77 5.15 -27.93
N ASN A 285 16.72 5.21 -28.75
CA ASN A 285 16.50 6.29 -29.72
C ASN A 285 15.55 7.39 -29.22
N GLY A 286 15.50 7.61 -27.90
CA GLY A 286 14.89 8.79 -27.31
C GLY A 286 13.39 8.70 -27.07
N TYR A 287 12.87 7.48 -26.94
CA TYR A 287 11.49 7.26 -26.53
C TYR A 287 11.18 7.98 -25.20
N GLU A 288 10.03 8.65 -25.17
CA GLU A 288 9.39 9.19 -23.98
C GLU A 288 7.88 9.02 -24.11
N HIS A 289 7.23 8.79 -22.98
CA HIS A 289 5.79 8.91 -22.82
C HIS A 289 5.49 10.01 -21.78
N PRO A 290 4.74 11.07 -22.14
CA PRO A 290 4.58 12.25 -21.29
C PRO A 290 3.90 11.94 -19.95
N ASP A 291 3.06 10.91 -19.89
CA ASP A 291 2.34 10.58 -18.65
C ASP A 291 3.11 9.63 -17.72
N VAL A 292 3.99 8.76 -18.23
CA VAL A 292 4.50 7.62 -17.44
C VAL A 292 6.00 7.38 -17.50
N PHE A 293 6.69 7.87 -18.54
CA PHE A 293 8.12 7.62 -18.74
C PHE A 293 8.77 8.80 -19.44
N TYR A 294 9.36 9.74 -18.70
CA TYR A 294 9.87 10.98 -19.28
C TYR A 294 11.00 11.60 -18.44
N THR A 295 11.72 12.53 -19.03
CA THR A 295 12.73 13.34 -18.35
C THR A 295 12.07 14.52 -17.64
N ALA A 296 12.23 14.62 -16.31
CA ALA A 296 11.76 15.73 -15.50
C ALA A 296 12.55 17.03 -15.77
N ASP A 297 12.03 18.14 -15.25
CA ASP A 297 12.66 19.48 -15.35
C ASP A 297 14.06 19.56 -14.72
N ASP A 298 14.40 18.64 -13.80
CA ASP A 298 15.72 18.52 -13.20
C ASP A 298 16.60 17.45 -13.86
N GLY A 299 16.14 16.87 -14.98
CA GLY A 299 16.82 15.82 -15.73
C GLY A 299 16.53 14.39 -15.25
N GLY A 300 15.90 14.19 -14.10
CA GLY A 300 15.62 12.86 -13.57
C GLY A 300 14.66 12.06 -14.47
N LEU A 301 14.83 10.73 -14.52
CA LEU A 301 13.96 9.82 -15.27
C LEU A 301 12.75 9.42 -14.43
N VAL A 302 11.57 9.89 -14.81
CA VAL A 302 10.31 9.62 -14.13
C VAL A 302 9.72 8.30 -14.59
N PHE A 303 9.31 7.47 -13.62
CA PHE A 303 8.39 6.36 -13.82
C PHE A 303 7.12 6.65 -13.05
N LYS A 304 5.95 6.57 -13.70
CA LYS A 304 4.64 6.68 -13.05
C LYS A 304 3.76 5.49 -13.42
N THR A 305 3.08 4.91 -12.43
CA THR A 305 2.15 3.81 -12.62
C THR A 305 0.88 4.02 -11.82
N PHE A 306 -0.24 4.13 -12.52
CA PHE A 306 -1.56 4.18 -11.93
C PHE A 306 -1.97 2.81 -11.33
N ILE A 307 -3.03 2.79 -10.52
CA ILE A 307 -3.66 1.53 -10.11
C ILE A 307 -4.35 0.86 -11.31
N LYS A 308 -4.96 1.65 -12.20
CA LYS A 308 -5.48 1.16 -13.47
C LYS A 308 -4.36 0.78 -14.45
N GLY A 309 -4.65 -0.10 -15.39
CA GLY A 309 -3.66 -0.58 -16.36
C GLY A 309 -3.96 -1.96 -16.91
N VAL A 310 -3.54 -2.26 -18.14
CA VAL A 310 -3.41 -3.66 -18.53
C VAL A 310 -2.28 -4.33 -17.73
N ARG A 311 -2.34 -5.65 -17.56
CA ARG A 311 -1.36 -6.42 -16.77
C ARG A 311 -0.58 -7.37 -17.67
N THR A 312 0.68 -7.63 -17.29
CA THR A 312 1.61 -8.51 -18.02
C THR A 312 1.09 -9.94 -18.20
N SER A 313 0.22 -10.41 -17.30
CA SER A 313 -0.44 -11.73 -17.42
C SER A 313 -1.75 -11.77 -16.64
N LYS A 314 -2.49 -12.89 -16.79
CA LYS A 314 -3.69 -13.18 -15.99
C LYS A 314 -3.37 -13.36 -14.50
N ASN A 315 -2.18 -13.87 -14.17
CA ASN A 315 -1.76 -14.13 -12.78
C ASN A 315 -1.23 -12.86 -12.09
N THR A 316 -0.82 -11.86 -12.88
CA THR A 316 -0.37 -10.58 -12.35
C THR A 316 -1.55 -9.74 -11.89
N LYS A 317 -1.59 -9.37 -10.61
CA LYS A 317 -2.62 -8.49 -10.03
C LYS A 317 -2.40 -7.02 -10.41
N TYR A 318 -1.16 -6.62 -10.54
CA TYR A 318 -0.72 -5.22 -10.43
C TYR A 318 -0.19 -4.64 -11.74
N ALA A 319 -0.47 -3.35 -11.99
CA ALA A 319 0.08 -2.62 -13.14
C ALA A 319 1.56 -2.24 -12.89
N ARG A 320 2.32 -2.00 -13.96
CA ARG A 320 3.72 -1.57 -13.88
C ARG A 320 4.07 -0.59 -14.99
N THR A 321 5.01 0.30 -14.69
CA THR A 321 5.82 1.07 -15.64
C THR A 321 7.24 0.78 -15.25
N GLU A 322 7.79 -0.27 -15.84
CA GLU A 322 8.96 -0.95 -15.31
C GLU A 322 9.80 -1.51 -16.44
N MET A 323 11.11 -1.30 -16.33
CA MET A 323 12.07 -1.83 -17.27
C MET A 323 12.48 -3.25 -16.91
N ARG A 324 12.80 -4.02 -17.95
CA ARG A 324 13.33 -5.37 -17.87
C ARG A 324 14.65 -5.38 -18.63
N GLU A 325 15.71 -5.82 -17.96
CA GLU A 325 17.06 -5.87 -18.52
C GLU A 325 17.14 -6.72 -19.80
N MET A 326 17.86 -6.30 -20.82
CA MET A 326 18.01 -6.99 -22.10
C MET A 326 19.47 -7.02 -22.54
N LEU A 327 20.29 -7.97 -22.05
CA LEU A 327 21.72 -8.04 -22.40
C LEU A 327 21.98 -8.24 -23.90
N ARG A 328 20.95 -8.61 -24.69
CA ARG A 328 21.04 -8.70 -26.15
C ARG A 328 21.17 -7.35 -26.86
N LYS A 329 20.99 -6.23 -26.16
CA LYS A 329 21.16 -4.87 -26.69
C LYS A 329 20.36 -4.58 -27.97
N GLY A 330 19.13 -5.08 -28.07
CA GLY A 330 18.31 -4.89 -29.27
C GLY A 330 18.64 -5.81 -30.46
N ASP A 331 19.59 -6.74 -30.34
CA ASP A 331 19.70 -7.86 -31.28
C ASP A 331 18.54 -8.85 -31.03
N GLN A 332 17.46 -8.69 -31.79
CA GLN A 332 16.24 -9.47 -31.66
C GLN A 332 16.35 -10.88 -32.25
N SER A 333 17.51 -11.25 -32.82
CA SER A 333 17.80 -12.66 -33.14
C SER A 333 18.00 -13.51 -31.87
N ILE A 334 18.33 -12.86 -30.74
CA ILE A 334 18.50 -13.50 -29.44
C ILE A 334 17.15 -13.49 -28.70
N SER A 335 16.68 -14.67 -28.32
CA SER A 335 15.43 -14.86 -27.57
C SER A 335 15.43 -14.10 -26.24
N THR A 336 14.29 -13.50 -25.88
CA THR A 336 14.14 -12.79 -24.60
C THR A 336 14.35 -13.73 -23.39
N LYS A 337 13.89 -14.98 -23.49
CA LYS A 337 13.88 -15.96 -22.40
C LYS A 337 14.92 -17.06 -22.62
N GLY A 338 15.39 -17.64 -21.50
CA GLY A 338 16.30 -18.79 -21.47
C GLY A 338 17.72 -18.41 -21.06
N VAL A 339 18.52 -19.42 -20.70
CA VAL A 339 19.95 -19.25 -20.46
C VAL A 339 20.65 -19.02 -21.80
N ASN A 340 20.85 -17.76 -22.15
CA ASN A 340 21.34 -17.30 -23.43
C ASN A 340 22.01 -15.92 -23.29
N LYS A 341 22.41 -15.31 -24.40
CA LYS A 341 23.11 -14.02 -24.40
C LYS A 341 22.27 -12.80 -23.99
N ASN A 342 20.97 -12.96 -23.73
CA ASN A 342 20.11 -11.89 -23.23
C ASN A 342 20.00 -11.85 -21.70
N ASN A 343 20.34 -12.93 -21.02
CA ASN A 343 20.10 -13.11 -19.59
C ASN A 343 21.38 -13.54 -18.88
N TRP A 344 21.47 -13.31 -17.58
CA TRP A 344 22.62 -13.70 -16.77
C TRP A 344 22.26 -14.87 -15.85
N VAL A 345 23.27 -15.46 -15.22
CA VAL A 345 23.10 -16.53 -14.21
C VAL A 345 23.99 -16.26 -13.01
N PHE A 346 23.72 -16.89 -11.87
CA PHE A 346 24.61 -16.80 -10.71
C PHE A 346 25.91 -17.57 -10.97
N SER A 347 27.03 -17.15 -10.37
CA SER A 347 28.30 -17.89 -10.47
C SER A 347 28.28 -19.24 -9.75
N SER A 348 27.23 -19.53 -8.97
CA SER A 348 26.92 -20.84 -8.40
C SER A 348 26.19 -21.79 -9.36
N ALA A 349 25.62 -21.29 -10.47
CA ALA A 349 24.96 -22.12 -11.48
C ALA A 349 25.95 -23.05 -12.19
N PRO A 350 25.50 -24.12 -12.88
CA PRO A 350 26.37 -25.01 -13.63
C PRO A 350 27.23 -24.26 -14.65
N VAL A 351 28.45 -24.73 -14.86
CA VAL A 351 29.44 -24.10 -15.75
C VAL A 351 28.91 -23.91 -17.19
N GLU A 352 28.09 -24.84 -17.69
CA GLU A 352 27.51 -24.74 -19.03
C GLU A 352 26.52 -23.56 -19.14
N ASP A 353 25.78 -23.28 -18.08
CA ASP A 353 24.89 -22.11 -18.02
C ASP A 353 25.69 -20.81 -17.96
N GLN A 354 26.77 -20.79 -17.18
CA GLN A 354 27.67 -19.63 -17.11
C GLN A 354 28.30 -19.30 -18.47
N LYS A 355 28.66 -20.31 -19.28
CA LYS A 355 29.19 -20.12 -20.64
C LYS A 355 28.11 -19.63 -21.61
N ALA A 356 26.89 -20.15 -21.49
CA ALA A 356 25.77 -19.82 -22.38
C ALA A 356 25.19 -18.42 -22.12
N ALA A 357 25.17 -17.98 -20.86
CA ALA A 357 24.63 -16.70 -20.43
C ALA A 357 25.32 -15.47 -21.04
N GLY A 358 24.61 -14.34 -21.03
CA GLY A 358 25.13 -13.01 -21.39
C GLY A 358 25.96 -12.35 -20.30
N GLY A 359 25.83 -12.82 -19.05
CA GLY A 359 26.58 -12.36 -17.89
C GLY A 359 26.55 -13.38 -16.76
N VAL A 360 27.48 -13.25 -15.81
CA VAL A 360 27.55 -14.07 -14.60
C VAL A 360 27.57 -13.15 -13.38
N ASP A 361 26.78 -13.47 -12.36
CA ASP A 361 26.50 -12.59 -11.22
C ASP A 361 25.92 -11.25 -11.67
N GLY A 362 25.61 -10.35 -10.73
CA GLY A 362 25.00 -9.09 -11.09
C GLY A 362 25.01 -8.06 -9.98
N VAL A 363 25.20 -6.80 -10.36
CA VAL A 363 24.96 -5.64 -9.50
C VAL A 363 23.99 -4.72 -10.22
N LEU A 364 22.94 -4.28 -9.52
CA LEU A 364 22.07 -3.18 -9.90
C LEU A 364 22.19 -2.08 -8.85
N GLU A 365 22.57 -0.87 -9.27
CA GLU A 365 22.66 0.29 -8.39
C GLU A 365 21.83 1.44 -8.96
N ALA A 366 20.93 1.99 -8.14
CA ALA A 366 20.07 3.09 -8.55
C ALA A 366 19.97 4.16 -7.47
N THR A 367 20.03 5.42 -7.88
CA THR A 367 19.72 6.58 -7.04
C THR A 367 18.38 7.14 -7.50
N LEU A 368 17.43 7.29 -6.60
CA LEU A 368 16.10 7.80 -6.91
C LEU A 368 15.55 8.64 -5.76
N LYS A 369 14.46 9.34 -6.03
CA LYS A 369 13.52 9.81 -5.02
C LYS A 369 12.14 9.22 -5.31
N VAL A 370 11.32 9.03 -4.28
CA VAL A 370 9.91 8.71 -4.45
C VAL A 370 9.12 10.01 -4.47
N ASP A 371 8.37 10.26 -5.54
CA ASP A 371 7.60 11.50 -5.71
C ASP A 371 6.20 11.38 -5.11
N HIS A 372 5.57 10.22 -5.29
CA HIS A 372 4.21 9.95 -4.86
C HIS A 372 4.00 8.46 -4.59
N THR A 373 3.17 8.16 -3.59
CA THR A 373 2.68 6.82 -3.32
C THR A 373 1.16 6.82 -3.31
N THR A 374 0.54 5.69 -3.63
CA THR A 374 -0.93 5.58 -3.54
C THR A 374 -1.40 5.94 -2.13
N THR A 375 -2.44 6.76 -2.04
CA THR A 375 -3.06 7.17 -0.76
C THR A 375 -4.41 6.53 -0.51
N THR A 376 -4.93 5.80 -1.49
CA THR A 376 -6.22 5.09 -1.45
C THR A 376 -6.03 3.58 -1.50
N GLY A 377 -7.04 2.83 -1.05
CA GLY A 377 -7.04 1.36 -1.08
C GLY A 377 -6.94 0.70 0.30
N GLU A 378 -6.99 -0.63 0.29
CA GLU A 378 -6.96 -1.45 1.49
C GLU A 378 -5.68 -1.22 2.31
N ALA A 379 -5.81 -1.39 3.63
CA ALA A 379 -4.74 -1.16 4.60
C ALA A 379 -3.46 -1.93 4.27
N GLY A 380 -3.57 -3.18 3.81
CA GLY A 380 -2.42 -4.02 3.45
C GLY A 380 -1.77 -3.70 2.10
N GLN A 381 -2.31 -2.74 1.34
CA GLN A 381 -1.87 -2.42 -0.02
C GLN A 381 -1.44 -0.97 -0.20
N VAL A 382 -2.11 -0.04 0.49
CA VAL A 382 -1.90 1.41 0.33
C VAL A 382 -0.44 1.81 0.50
N GLY A 383 0.02 2.68 -0.40
CA GLY A 383 1.34 3.29 -0.33
C GLY A 383 2.51 2.42 -0.82
N ARG A 384 2.27 1.15 -1.17
CA ARG A 384 3.32 0.16 -1.44
C ARG A 384 3.57 -0.04 -2.93
N PHE A 385 4.84 -0.08 -3.34
CA PHE A 385 5.26 -0.48 -4.67
C PHE A 385 6.70 -0.99 -4.69
N ILE A 386 7.07 -1.68 -5.76
CA ILE A 386 8.42 -2.22 -5.97
C ILE A 386 9.22 -1.25 -6.85
N ILE A 387 10.50 -1.07 -6.51
CA ILE A 387 11.45 -0.15 -7.17
C ILE A 387 12.65 -0.83 -7.84
N GLY A 388 12.89 -2.11 -7.53
CA GLY A 388 13.98 -2.90 -8.09
C GLY A 388 13.76 -4.40 -7.85
N GLN A 389 14.13 -5.25 -8.81
CA GLN A 389 13.93 -6.71 -8.72
C GLN A 389 15.04 -7.49 -9.40
N ILE A 390 15.20 -8.75 -9.00
CA ILE A 390 15.74 -9.84 -9.82
C ILE A 390 14.61 -10.83 -10.03
N HIS A 391 14.47 -11.35 -11.24
CA HIS A 391 13.46 -12.36 -11.57
C HIS A 391 14.11 -13.47 -12.39
N ASP A 392 13.68 -14.72 -12.16
CA ASP A 392 13.96 -15.83 -13.07
C ASP A 392 12.80 -16.04 -14.07
N GLN A 393 12.56 -17.26 -14.56
CA GLN A 393 11.38 -17.56 -15.36
C GLN A 393 10.04 -17.45 -14.60
N ASP A 394 10.03 -17.77 -13.31
CA ASP A 394 8.83 -18.07 -12.52
C ASP A 394 8.80 -17.29 -11.20
N ASP A 395 9.96 -17.14 -10.54
CA ASP A 395 10.09 -16.65 -9.16
C ASP A 395 11.06 -15.44 -9.06
N GLU A 396 11.07 -14.77 -7.90
CA GLU A 396 11.86 -13.56 -7.70
C GLU A 396 12.91 -13.67 -6.58
N PRO A 397 14.21 -13.82 -6.91
CA PRO A 397 15.28 -13.78 -5.91
C PRO A 397 15.25 -12.54 -5.01
N ILE A 398 14.77 -11.41 -5.55
CA ILE A 398 14.48 -10.22 -4.74
C ILE A 398 13.39 -9.35 -5.36
N ARG A 399 12.52 -8.83 -4.50
CA ARG A 399 11.62 -7.69 -4.77
C ARG A 399 11.87 -6.60 -3.74
N LEU A 400 12.43 -5.46 -4.15
CA LEU A 400 12.72 -4.31 -3.27
C LEU A 400 11.55 -3.33 -3.27
N TYR A 401 10.96 -3.10 -2.10
CA TYR A 401 9.77 -2.29 -1.91
C TYR A 401 10.11 -0.91 -1.33
N TYR A 402 9.30 0.07 -1.68
CA TYR A 402 9.06 1.26 -0.89
C TYR A 402 7.59 1.27 -0.44
N ARG A 403 7.33 1.69 0.79
CA ARG A 403 5.97 1.87 1.31
C ARG A 403 5.84 3.12 2.17
N LYS A 404 4.89 4.00 1.86
CA LYS A 404 4.55 5.14 2.73
C LYS A 404 3.06 5.15 3.02
N LEU A 405 2.68 5.10 4.30
CA LEU A 405 1.27 5.23 4.70
C LEU A 405 0.78 6.69 4.53
N PRO A 406 -0.52 6.91 4.24
CA PRO A 406 -1.07 8.26 4.03
C PRO A 406 -0.91 9.18 5.25
N ASN A 407 -1.03 8.61 6.44
CA ASN A 407 -0.96 9.31 7.73
C ASN A 407 0.48 9.48 8.25
N HIS A 408 1.51 8.99 7.55
CA HIS A 408 2.92 9.07 7.96
C HIS A 408 3.68 10.11 7.13
N ASN A 409 4.73 10.72 7.71
CA ASN A 409 5.57 11.70 7.02
C ASN A 409 6.61 11.03 6.11
N THR A 410 7.13 9.87 6.54
CA THR A 410 8.18 9.12 5.84
C THR A 410 7.68 7.71 5.48
N GLY A 411 8.36 7.06 4.53
CA GLY A 411 8.12 5.68 4.13
C GLY A 411 9.26 4.74 4.53
N THR A 412 8.98 3.45 4.41
CA THR A 412 9.91 2.35 4.64
C THR A 412 10.49 1.79 3.35
N VAL A 413 11.67 1.18 3.45
CA VAL A 413 12.31 0.39 2.40
C VAL A 413 12.68 -0.97 2.97
N TYR A 414 12.24 -2.03 2.30
CA TYR A 414 12.43 -3.43 2.71
C TYR A 414 12.36 -4.31 1.46
N PHE A 415 12.75 -5.57 1.55
CA PHE A 415 12.64 -6.49 0.41
C PHE A 415 12.09 -7.86 0.80
N ALA A 416 11.58 -8.58 -0.19
CA ALA A 416 11.27 -9.99 -0.09
C ALA A 416 12.27 -10.80 -0.91
N HIS A 417 12.72 -11.93 -0.36
CA HIS A 417 13.44 -12.99 -1.07
C HIS A 417 12.53 -14.21 -1.16
N GLU A 418 12.28 -14.69 -2.37
CA GLU A 418 11.55 -15.94 -2.58
C GLU A 418 12.52 -17.13 -2.58
N ASN A 419 12.12 -18.21 -1.92
CA ASN A 419 12.83 -19.49 -1.99
C ASN A 419 12.12 -20.41 -2.98
N THR A 420 12.70 -20.66 -4.17
CA THR A 420 12.08 -21.46 -5.25
C THR A 420 11.77 -22.90 -4.81
N LEU A 421 12.58 -23.47 -3.89
CA LEU A 421 12.41 -24.86 -3.46
C LEU A 421 11.27 -25.02 -2.46
N LYS A 422 11.01 -23.98 -1.65
CA LYS A 422 9.98 -23.98 -0.60
C LYS A 422 8.70 -23.28 -1.03
N GLY A 423 8.74 -22.41 -2.05
CA GLY A 423 7.63 -21.56 -2.47
C GLY A 423 7.23 -20.55 -1.38
N THR A 424 8.22 -20.03 -0.65
CA THR A 424 8.01 -19.14 0.50
C THR A 424 8.76 -17.82 0.33
N ASP A 425 8.15 -16.73 0.79
CA ASP A 425 8.80 -15.43 0.90
C ASP A 425 9.37 -15.19 2.30
N ALA A 426 10.62 -14.71 2.36
CA ALA A 426 11.22 -14.12 3.55
C ALA A 426 11.34 -12.60 3.38
N PHE A 427 10.87 -11.83 4.36
CA PHE A 427 10.93 -10.37 4.34
C PHE A 427 12.09 -9.86 5.20
N TYR A 428 12.81 -8.87 4.68
CA TYR A 428 13.97 -8.27 5.31
C TYR A 428 13.84 -6.76 5.35
N ASP A 429 13.89 -6.22 6.56
CA ASP A 429 13.83 -4.79 6.82
C ASP A 429 15.18 -4.13 6.50
N LEU A 430 15.12 -2.93 5.92
CA LEU A 430 16.28 -2.06 5.74
C LEU A 430 16.02 -0.77 6.51
N VAL A 431 15.23 0.14 5.92
CA VAL A 431 14.76 1.34 6.60
C VAL A 431 13.31 1.11 6.99
N GLY A 432 13.12 0.49 8.15
CA GLY A 432 11.81 -0.02 8.57
C GLY A 432 11.36 -1.22 7.76
N GLY A 433 10.14 -1.68 8.02
CA GLY A 433 9.63 -2.93 7.47
C GLY A 433 8.35 -2.81 6.66
N MET A 434 7.77 -3.98 6.37
CA MET A 434 6.61 -4.10 5.50
C MET A 434 5.34 -3.42 6.03
N THR A 435 5.26 -3.14 7.34
CA THR A 435 4.12 -2.44 7.97
C THR A 435 3.96 -1.01 7.44
N GLY A 436 5.06 -0.36 7.06
CA GLY A 436 5.10 1.06 6.69
C GLY A 436 5.22 2.01 7.90
N GLU A 437 5.48 1.45 9.08
CA GLU A 437 5.52 2.19 10.35
C GLU A 437 6.96 2.37 10.82
N ILE A 438 7.46 3.60 10.74
CA ILE A 438 8.83 3.96 11.16
C ILE A 438 8.91 5.40 11.70
N GLY A 439 7.76 6.08 11.89
CA GLY A 439 7.72 7.47 12.32
C GLY A 439 8.48 8.42 11.38
N ASP A 440 9.36 9.23 11.95
CA ASP A 440 10.16 10.22 11.21
C ASP A 440 11.56 9.68 10.79
N ASP A 441 11.91 8.43 11.14
CA ASP A 441 13.23 7.84 10.84
C ASP A 441 13.35 7.23 9.42
N GLY A 442 12.24 7.22 8.68
CA GLY A 442 12.12 6.66 7.34
C GLY A 442 12.76 7.51 6.23
N ILE A 443 12.25 7.34 5.02
CA ILE A 443 12.63 8.11 3.83
C ILE A 443 11.43 8.94 3.38
N ALA A 444 11.56 10.26 3.32
CA ALA A 444 10.45 11.14 2.92
C ALA A 444 10.20 11.11 1.40
N LEU A 445 8.99 11.51 0.98
CA LEU A 445 8.76 11.83 -0.43
C LEU A 445 9.69 12.98 -0.85
N GLY A 446 10.31 12.85 -2.02
CA GLY A 446 11.29 13.80 -2.55
C GLY A 446 12.73 13.63 -2.00
N GLU A 447 12.94 12.83 -0.96
CA GLU A 447 14.27 12.51 -0.44
C GLU A 447 15.00 11.56 -1.41
N LYS A 448 16.23 11.92 -1.81
CA LYS A 448 17.07 11.06 -2.64
C LYS A 448 17.75 10.01 -1.79
N PHE A 449 17.70 8.76 -2.23
CA PHE A 449 18.45 7.64 -1.65
C PHE A 449 18.96 6.73 -2.76
N THR A 450 19.91 5.87 -2.41
CA THR A 450 20.47 4.87 -3.34
C THR A 450 20.21 3.48 -2.82
N TYR A 451 19.78 2.56 -3.69
CA TYR A 451 19.83 1.14 -3.40
C TYR A 451 20.90 0.46 -4.26
N ARG A 452 21.47 -0.61 -3.73
CA ARG A 452 22.35 -1.52 -4.44
C ARG A 452 21.95 -2.97 -4.16
N ILE A 453 21.67 -3.71 -5.22
CA ILE A 453 21.37 -5.14 -5.19
C ILE A 453 22.55 -5.85 -5.83
N GLU A 454 23.28 -6.66 -5.07
CA GLU A 454 24.42 -7.44 -5.55
C GLU A 454 24.19 -8.92 -5.31
N VAL A 455 24.38 -9.71 -6.35
CA VAL A 455 24.46 -11.18 -6.25
C VAL A 455 25.87 -11.61 -6.60
N LYS A 456 26.45 -12.45 -5.74
CA LYS A 456 27.70 -13.16 -5.98
C LYS A 456 27.54 -14.62 -5.58
N GLY A 457 27.39 -15.49 -6.58
CA GLY A 457 27.04 -16.89 -6.37
C GLY A 457 25.71 -16.99 -5.62
N ASN A 458 25.71 -17.67 -4.47
CA ASN A 458 24.52 -17.80 -3.62
C ASN A 458 24.40 -16.70 -2.56
N THR A 459 25.15 -15.60 -2.65
CA THR A 459 25.04 -14.48 -1.69
C THR A 459 24.35 -13.29 -2.34
N LEU A 460 23.21 -12.88 -1.78
CA LEU A 460 22.51 -11.65 -2.12
C LEU A 460 22.82 -10.58 -1.06
N THR A 461 23.42 -9.47 -1.47
CA THR A 461 23.70 -8.31 -0.61
C THR A 461 22.88 -7.12 -1.08
N VAL A 462 22.03 -6.59 -0.19
CA VAL A 462 21.17 -5.44 -0.47
C VAL A 462 21.57 -4.29 0.43
N THR A 463 21.88 -3.15 -0.15
CA THR A 463 22.34 -1.96 0.59
C THR A 463 21.48 -0.75 0.25
N VAL A 464 21.10 0.03 1.26
CA VAL A 464 20.45 1.34 1.12
C VAL A 464 21.37 2.41 1.68
N LYS A 465 21.65 3.44 0.87
CA LYS A 465 22.50 4.58 1.22
C LYS A 465 21.67 5.86 1.24
N ARG A 466 21.84 6.67 2.27
CA ARG A 466 21.18 7.97 2.45
C ARG A 466 22.22 9.01 2.81
N ASP A 467 22.05 10.23 2.29
CA ASP A 467 23.00 11.30 2.56
C ASP A 467 23.09 11.59 4.06
N GLY A 468 24.31 11.69 4.58
CA GLY A 468 24.58 11.91 6.01
C GLY A 468 24.16 10.79 6.97
N LYS A 469 23.79 9.59 6.49
CA LYS A 469 23.43 8.43 7.32
C LYS A 469 24.32 7.21 6.98
N GLU A 470 24.50 6.30 7.92
CA GLU A 470 25.21 5.05 7.68
C GLU A 470 24.45 4.16 6.67
N ASP A 471 25.20 3.40 5.88
CA ASP A 471 24.65 2.42 4.95
C ASP A 471 23.92 1.32 5.72
N VAL A 472 22.68 1.01 5.33
CA VAL A 472 21.93 -0.12 5.87
C VAL A 472 22.08 -1.29 4.91
N GLN A 473 22.47 -2.46 5.42
CA GLN A 473 22.76 -3.63 4.61
C GLN A 473 22.10 -4.88 5.16
N GLN A 474 21.60 -5.72 4.26
CA GLN A 474 21.19 -7.09 4.53
C GLN A 474 21.96 -8.04 3.62
N VAL A 475 22.37 -9.18 4.18
CA VAL A 475 23.05 -10.26 3.45
C VAL A 475 22.21 -11.52 3.59
N VAL A 476 21.78 -12.07 2.47
CA VAL A 476 20.94 -13.25 2.39
C VAL A 476 21.73 -14.39 1.76
N ASP A 477 21.76 -15.52 2.47
CA ASP A 477 22.27 -16.78 1.95
C ASP A 477 21.17 -17.48 1.13
N MET A 478 21.42 -17.65 -0.16
CA MET A 478 20.53 -18.29 -1.12
C MET A 478 20.95 -19.73 -1.42
N SER A 479 21.86 -20.34 -0.65
CA SER A 479 22.37 -21.69 -0.91
C SER A 479 21.29 -22.77 -0.91
N GLU A 480 20.18 -22.54 -0.21
CA GLU A 480 19.01 -23.43 -0.18
C GLU A 480 17.81 -22.86 -0.94
N SER A 481 18.03 -21.85 -1.79
CA SER A 481 16.95 -21.16 -2.52
C SER A 481 16.76 -21.68 -3.93
N GLY A 482 17.61 -22.61 -4.40
CA GLY A 482 17.45 -23.35 -5.66
C GLY A 482 17.69 -22.55 -6.95
N TYR A 483 18.23 -21.33 -6.86
CA TYR A 483 18.55 -20.52 -8.03
C TYR A 483 19.79 -21.00 -8.80
N ASP A 484 20.51 -21.97 -8.25
CA ASP A 484 21.75 -22.56 -8.77
C ASP A 484 21.57 -23.96 -9.39
N VAL A 485 20.34 -24.52 -9.43
CA VAL A 485 20.08 -25.89 -9.94
C VAL A 485 20.27 -26.08 -11.45
N GLY A 486 20.51 -24.99 -12.18
CA GLY A 486 20.70 -24.96 -13.62
C GLY A 486 19.41 -24.76 -14.42
N GLY A 487 19.54 -24.20 -15.63
CA GLY A 487 18.44 -23.83 -16.51
C GLY A 487 17.66 -22.58 -16.10
N LYS A 488 17.96 -22.00 -14.92
CA LYS A 488 17.42 -20.73 -14.45
C LYS A 488 18.21 -19.57 -15.05
N TYR A 489 17.50 -18.57 -15.57
CA TYR A 489 18.09 -17.37 -16.16
C TYR A 489 17.56 -16.14 -15.45
N MET A 490 18.41 -15.15 -15.23
CA MET A 490 18.13 -13.98 -14.43
C MET A 490 18.08 -12.73 -15.29
N TYR A 491 17.31 -11.76 -14.81
CA TYR A 491 17.30 -10.40 -15.33
C TYR A 491 16.88 -9.43 -14.22
N PHE A 492 17.50 -8.25 -14.22
CA PHE A 492 17.09 -7.15 -13.38
C PHE A 492 15.82 -6.48 -13.88
N LYS A 493 15.11 -5.85 -12.95
CA LYS A 493 14.01 -4.92 -13.23
C LYS A 493 14.15 -3.66 -12.39
N ALA A 494 13.77 -2.51 -12.95
CA ALA A 494 13.78 -1.23 -12.24
C ALA A 494 12.69 -0.31 -12.81
N GLY A 495 12.11 0.53 -11.96
CA GLY A 495 11.00 1.41 -12.30
C GLY A 495 9.98 1.45 -11.16
N VAL A 496 8.70 1.44 -11.47
CA VAL A 496 7.63 1.36 -10.46
C VAL A 496 6.63 0.24 -10.78
N TYR A 497 6.56 -0.76 -9.91
CA TYR A 497 5.60 -1.86 -10.00
C TYR A 497 4.60 -1.80 -8.83
N ASN A 498 3.39 -1.33 -9.12
CA ASN A 498 2.41 -0.84 -8.14
C ASN A 498 1.75 -1.99 -7.34
N GLN A 499 2.00 -2.11 -6.04
CA GLN A 499 1.50 -3.23 -5.22
C GLN A 499 0.14 -2.95 -4.57
N ASN A 500 -0.64 -2.09 -5.22
CA ASN A 500 -1.99 -1.71 -4.83
C ASN A 500 -2.97 -1.89 -6.01
N ILE A 501 -3.98 -2.73 -5.81
CA ILE A 501 -5.08 -2.97 -6.77
C ILE A 501 -6.42 -2.47 -6.24
N SER A 502 -6.50 -2.16 -4.95
CA SER A 502 -7.76 -1.83 -4.26
C SER A 502 -8.06 -0.33 -4.23
N GLY A 503 -7.05 0.54 -4.34
CA GLY A 503 -7.23 1.99 -4.40
C GLY A 503 -7.87 2.49 -5.70
N ASP A 504 -8.17 3.78 -5.74
CA ASP A 504 -8.84 4.45 -6.86
C ASP A 504 -8.06 4.31 -8.17
N LEU A 505 -8.77 4.17 -9.29
CA LEU A 505 -8.16 3.81 -10.59
C LEU A 505 -7.04 4.78 -11.02
N ASP A 506 -7.23 6.07 -10.76
CA ASP A 506 -6.29 7.14 -11.14
C ASP A 506 -5.28 7.49 -10.04
N ASP A 507 -5.36 6.86 -8.87
CA ASP A 507 -4.29 6.94 -7.87
C ASP A 507 -3.05 6.21 -8.42
N TYR A 508 -1.86 6.61 -7.97
CA TYR A 508 -0.62 6.20 -8.63
C TYR A 508 0.59 6.17 -7.70
N VAL A 509 1.62 5.49 -8.16
CA VAL A 509 2.98 5.58 -7.61
C VAL A 509 3.89 6.24 -8.62
N GLN A 510 4.84 7.02 -8.14
CA GLN A 510 5.81 7.71 -8.98
C GLN A 510 7.17 7.80 -8.31
N ALA A 511 8.22 7.52 -9.07
CA ALA A 511 9.60 7.69 -8.65
C ALA A 511 10.42 8.34 -9.77
N THR A 512 11.40 9.15 -9.39
CA THR A 512 12.34 9.81 -10.29
C THR A 512 13.75 9.27 -10.04
N PHE A 513 14.33 8.63 -11.06
CA PHE A 513 15.67 8.06 -11.03
C PHE A 513 16.72 9.07 -11.51
N TYR A 514 17.85 9.13 -10.82
CA TYR A 514 19.02 9.96 -11.13
C TYR A 514 20.26 9.14 -11.48
N LYS A 515 20.25 7.85 -11.13
CA LYS A 515 21.25 6.87 -11.47
C LYS A 515 20.57 5.53 -11.70
N LEU A 516 20.98 4.82 -12.73
CA LEU A 516 20.59 3.44 -12.97
C LEU A 516 21.73 2.73 -13.70
N GLU A 517 22.53 2.00 -12.94
CA GLU A 517 23.70 1.28 -13.45
C GLU A 517 23.56 -0.20 -13.13
N LYS A 518 24.04 -1.03 -14.06
CA LYS A 518 24.17 -2.46 -13.82
C LYS A 518 25.51 -2.98 -14.33
N SER A 519 25.96 -4.07 -13.73
CA SER A 519 27.20 -4.74 -14.15
C SER A 519 27.12 -6.23 -13.90
N HIS A 520 27.78 -6.99 -14.75
CA HIS A 520 27.92 -8.44 -14.64
C HIS A 520 29.39 -8.83 -14.78
N GLY A 521 29.75 -9.94 -14.14
CA GLY A 521 30.99 -10.63 -14.44
C GLY A 521 30.90 -11.38 -15.77
N THR A 522 32.06 -11.84 -16.24
CA THR A 522 32.19 -12.75 -17.38
C THR A 522 32.71 -14.09 -16.88
N TYR A 523 32.29 -15.20 -17.50
CA TYR A 523 32.88 -16.50 -17.21
C TYR A 523 34.39 -16.49 -17.50
N THR A 524 35.23 -16.80 -16.50
CA THR A 524 36.70 -16.77 -16.61
C THR A 524 37.38 -18.14 -16.72
N GLY A 525 36.63 -19.25 -16.78
CA GLY A 525 37.17 -20.57 -17.13
C GLY A 525 38.21 -21.20 -16.20
N LYS A 526 38.24 -20.81 -14.91
CA LYS A 526 39.13 -21.45 -13.93
C LYS A 526 38.53 -22.70 -13.31
#